data_AF-A0A507DQF4-F1
#
_entry.id   AF-A0A507DQF4-F1
#
_cell.length_a   1.000
_cell.length_b   1.000
_cell.length_c   1.000
_cell.angle_alpha   90.00
_cell.angle_beta   90.00
_cell.angle_gamma   90.00
#
_symmetry.space_group_name_H-M   'P 1'
#
loop_
_entity.id
_entity.type
_entity.pdbx_description
1 polymer ?
#
loop_
_entity_poly.entity_id
_entity_poly.type
_entity_poly.pdbx_seq_one_letter_code
_entity_poly.pdbx_strand_id
1 'polypeptide(L)'
;MDTSENIAIKFQAITCPNGIIAHLYGPETGSRHDLHLLRRSGLKENMPNWLHHNGIMYVIYRDPAYKLLSWMNLLFMRTNSVPQKENFNASMSSVHVSVEWGFGLIEKYWAFCDYHKNLKLWIQPVGVYYSVACILTNVHTCMNGGNQISDFFKISLPSAQEYLHSAPLLN
;
A
#
# COMPACT_ATOMS: atom_id res chain seq x y z
N MET A 1 31.76 21.88 1.77
CA MET A 1 31.17 20.71 2.46
C MET A 1 30.02 20.26 1.61
N ASP A 2 30.31 19.33 0.70
CA ASP A 2 29.40 18.84 -0.32
C ASP A 2 29.23 17.34 -0.08
N THR A 3 28.11 17.00 0.56
CA THR A 3 27.58 15.64 0.62
C THR A 3 26.08 15.79 0.50
N SER A 4 25.59 16.02 -0.72
CA SER A 4 24.21 15.73 -1.06
C SER A 4 24.01 14.21 -0.98
N GLU A 5 23.94 13.67 0.25
CA GLU A 5 23.31 12.38 0.44
C GLU A 5 21.88 12.52 -0.10
N ASN A 6 21.52 11.70 -1.08
CA ASN A 6 20.14 11.60 -1.55
C ASN A 6 19.31 11.00 -0.42
N ILE A 7 18.84 11.86 0.48
CA ILE A 7 17.92 11.47 1.54
C ILE A 7 16.59 11.16 0.84
N ALA A 8 16.14 9.92 0.97
CA ALA A 8 14.86 9.46 0.46
C ALA A 8 13.88 9.22 1.62
N ILE A 9 12.59 9.38 1.36
CA ILE A 9 11.52 8.92 2.25
C ILE A 9 10.93 7.64 1.68
N LYS A 10 10.59 6.70 2.57
CA LYS A 10 9.80 5.51 2.25
C LYS A 10 8.44 5.55 2.92
N PHE A 11 7.47 4.98 2.22
CA PHE A 11 6.14 4.68 2.71
C PHE A 11 5.85 3.20 2.51
N GLN A 12 5.02 2.65 3.40
CA GLN A 12 4.45 1.32 3.27
C GLN A 12 2.94 1.47 3.15
N ALA A 13 2.34 0.93 2.09
CA ALA A 13 0.90 0.96 1.88
C ALA A 13 0.30 -0.44 1.79
N ILE A 14 -0.98 -0.56 2.14
CA ILE A 14 -1.83 -1.71 1.81
C ILE A 14 -2.97 -1.19 0.95
N THR A 15 -3.12 -1.77 -0.23
CA THR A 15 -4.19 -1.43 -1.16
C THR A 15 -5.22 -2.56 -1.20
N CYS A 16 -6.49 -2.20 -1.08
CA CYS A 16 -7.59 -3.12 -1.20
C CYS A 16 -7.92 -3.40 -2.68
N PRO A 17 -8.54 -4.55 -2.98
CA PRO A 17 -8.97 -4.90 -4.33
C PRO A 17 -9.94 -3.90 -5.00
N ASN A 18 -10.66 -3.10 -4.21
CA ASN A 18 -11.51 -2.02 -4.70
C ASN A 18 -10.74 -0.73 -5.07
N GLY A 19 -9.40 -0.78 -5.04
CA GLY A 19 -8.54 0.34 -5.41
C GLY A 19 -8.33 1.39 -4.32
N ILE A 20 -8.87 1.18 -3.12
CA ILE A 20 -8.66 2.06 -1.96
C ILE A 20 -7.35 1.68 -1.25
N ILE A 21 -6.54 2.68 -0.92
CA ILE A 21 -5.37 2.50 -0.06
C ILE A 21 -5.86 2.50 1.39
N ALA A 22 -5.97 1.31 1.98
CA ALA A 22 -6.58 1.09 3.30
C ALA A 22 -5.64 1.41 4.48
N HIS A 23 -4.33 1.33 4.26
CA HIS A 23 -3.33 1.66 5.27
C HIS A 23 -2.11 2.30 4.62
N LEU A 24 -1.58 3.33 5.24
CA LEU A 24 -0.35 4.00 4.84
C LEU A 24 0.48 4.30 6.10
N TYR A 25 1.72 3.81 6.11
CA TYR A 25 2.69 4.09 7.17
C TYR A 25 3.95 4.76 6.62
N GLY A 26 4.46 5.73 7.38
CA GLY A 26 5.57 6.60 7.03
C GLY A 26 5.30 8.02 7.51
N PRO A 27 6.15 9.01 7.17
CA PRO A 27 7.40 8.86 6.42
C PRO A 27 8.52 8.18 7.24
N GLU A 28 9.31 7.31 6.62
CA GLU A 28 10.52 6.72 7.23
C GLU A 28 11.76 6.96 6.34
N THR A 29 12.96 6.92 6.92
CA THR A 29 14.20 7.13 6.16
C THR A 29 14.44 6.00 5.15
N GLY A 30 14.72 6.35 3.90
CA GLY A 30 14.88 5.40 2.80
C GLY A 30 16.04 4.43 2.93
N SER A 31 17.05 4.75 3.73
CA SER A 31 18.17 3.85 4.04
C SER A 31 17.79 2.66 4.93
N ARG A 32 16.59 2.68 5.55
CA ARG A 32 16.10 1.57 6.36
C ARG A 32 15.56 0.44 5.48
N HIS A 33 15.78 -0.81 5.93
CA HIS A 33 15.22 -1.99 5.30
C HIS A 33 13.69 -2.03 5.44
N ASP A 34 12.99 -2.60 4.46
CA ASP A 34 11.53 -2.60 4.44
C ASP A 34 10.93 -3.36 5.63
N LEU A 35 11.63 -4.37 6.16
CA LEU A 35 11.24 -5.05 7.40
C LEU A 35 11.18 -4.11 8.61
N HIS A 36 11.94 -3.01 8.60
CA HIS A 36 11.87 -1.97 9.61
C HIS A 36 10.52 -1.24 9.56
N LEU A 37 10.06 -0.83 8.37
CA LEU A 37 8.76 -0.19 8.19
C LEU A 37 7.64 -1.11 8.67
N LEU A 38 7.70 -2.40 8.32
CA LEU A 38 6.67 -3.36 8.72
C LEU A 38 6.61 -3.61 10.23
N ARG A 39 7.74 -3.56 10.93
CA ARG A 39 7.76 -3.66 12.40
C ARG A 39 7.23 -2.40 13.06
N ARG A 40 7.49 -1.24 12.45
CA ARG A 40 7.13 0.06 12.99
C ARG A 40 5.66 0.42 12.73
N SER A 41 5.07 -0.10 11.67
CA SER A 41 3.69 0.17 11.28
C SER A 41 2.62 -0.48 12.16
N GLY A 42 3.00 -1.34 13.13
CA GLY A 42 2.02 -2.04 13.96
C GLY A 42 1.19 -3.08 13.19
N LEU A 43 1.46 -3.26 11.90
CA LEU A 43 0.72 -4.19 11.05
C LEU A 43 0.79 -5.61 11.59
N LYS A 44 1.94 -6.05 12.12
CA LYS A 44 2.07 -7.41 12.63
C LYS A 44 1.12 -7.69 13.81
N GLU A 45 0.94 -6.70 14.67
CA GLU A 45 0.15 -6.81 15.89
C GLU A 45 -1.35 -6.67 15.59
N ASN A 46 -1.72 -5.77 14.68
CA ASN A 46 -3.12 -5.41 14.41
C ASN A 46 -3.79 -6.26 13.31
N MET A 47 -3.01 -6.82 12.39
CA MET A 47 -3.50 -7.49 11.18
C MET A 47 -4.36 -8.73 11.43
N PRO A 48 -4.15 -9.59 12.44
CA PRO A 48 -5.06 -10.71 12.73
C PRO A 48 -6.49 -10.25 13.03
N ASN A 49 -6.66 -9.09 13.67
CA ASN A 49 -7.98 -8.53 13.96
C ASN A 49 -8.58 -7.85 12.73
N TRP A 50 -7.78 -7.13 11.94
CA TRP A 50 -8.26 -6.42 10.74
C TRP A 50 -8.62 -7.35 9.58
N LEU A 51 -7.91 -8.46 9.43
CA LEU A 51 -8.15 -9.42 8.36
C LEU A 51 -9.25 -10.43 8.68
N HIS A 52 -9.80 -10.44 9.88
CA HIS A 52 -10.91 -11.30 10.23
C HIS A 52 -12.21 -10.53 10.10
N HIS A 53 -13.01 -10.83 9.09
CA HIS A 53 -14.30 -10.16 8.88
C HIS A 53 -15.37 -11.17 8.46
N ASN A 54 -16.52 -11.16 9.15
CA ASN A 54 -17.65 -12.07 8.91
C ASN A 54 -17.28 -13.57 8.86
N GLY A 55 -16.34 -14.01 9.71
CA GLY A 55 -15.84 -15.39 9.72
C GLY A 55 -14.91 -15.74 8.56
N ILE A 56 -14.58 -14.78 7.69
CA ILE A 56 -13.63 -14.92 6.59
C ILE A 56 -12.30 -14.30 7.01
N MET A 57 -11.22 -15.08 6.87
CA MET A 57 -9.85 -14.59 7.06
C MET A 57 -9.29 -14.13 5.72
N TYR A 58 -9.11 -12.82 5.57
CA TYR A 58 -8.41 -12.20 4.45
C TYR A 58 -6.90 -12.42 4.58
N VAL A 59 -6.20 -12.38 3.45
CA VAL A 59 -4.74 -12.54 3.40
C VAL A 59 -4.14 -11.35 2.66
N ILE A 60 -3.12 -10.73 3.26
CA ILE A 60 -2.34 -9.68 2.58
C ILE A 60 -1.27 -10.35 1.74
N TYR A 61 -1.25 -10.02 0.44
CA TYR A 61 -0.13 -10.35 -0.40
C TYR A 61 0.99 -9.32 -0.23
N ARG A 62 2.22 -9.79 -0.30
CA ARG A 62 3.40 -9.04 0.13
C ARG A 62 4.43 -8.99 -0.99
N ASP A 63 5.15 -7.87 -1.05
CA ASP A 63 6.34 -7.74 -1.87
C ASP A 63 7.40 -8.82 -1.54
N PRO A 64 8.14 -9.36 -2.53
CA PRO A 64 9.23 -10.30 -2.30
C PRO A 64 10.40 -9.78 -1.45
N ALA A 65 10.62 -8.46 -1.34
CA ALA A 65 11.69 -7.82 -0.54
C ALA A 65 11.64 -8.14 0.96
N TYR A 66 10.59 -8.83 1.35
CA TYR A 66 10.01 -8.76 2.66
C TYR A 66 10.20 -10.15 3.34
N LYS A 67 10.46 -11.23 2.58
CA LYS A 67 11.01 -12.60 2.85
C LYS A 67 10.97 -13.27 4.25
N LEU A 68 11.02 -12.54 5.36
CA LEU A 68 11.34 -13.02 6.72
C LEU A 68 10.15 -13.28 7.66
N LEU A 69 8.88 -13.18 7.24
CA LEU A 69 7.74 -13.34 8.17
C LEU A 69 6.82 -14.51 7.79
N SER A 70 6.91 -15.58 8.61
CA SER A 70 6.23 -16.87 8.49
C SER A 70 4.69 -16.78 8.31
N TRP A 71 4.03 -15.83 8.99
CA TRP A 71 2.57 -15.69 9.00
C TRP A 71 2.01 -14.86 7.82
N MET A 72 2.87 -14.17 7.06
CA MET A 72 2.51 -13.52 5.79
C MET A 72 2.65 -14.46 4.58
N ASN A 73 3.24 -15.64 4.77
CA ASN A 73 3.45 -16.67 3.73
C ASN A 73 2.28 -17.68 3.66
N LEU A 74 1.08 -17.29 4.12
CA LEU A 74 -0.05 -18.20 4.31
C LEU A 74 -0.51 -18.88 3.00
N LEU A 75 -0.30 -18.25 1.85
CA LEU A 75 -0.65 -18.82 0.55
C LEU A 75 0.43 -19.74 -0.04
N PHE A 76 1.70 -19.61 0.36
CA PHE A 76 2.80 -20.37 -0.26
C PHE A 76 3.00 -21.76 0.38
N MET A 77 2.67 -21.93 1.66
CA MET A 77 2.97 -23.16 2.40
C MET A 77 2.00 -24.34 2.15
N ARG A 78 0.93 -24.17 1.35
CA ARG A 78 -0.11 -25.20 1.21
C ARG A 78 -0.05 -26.07 -0.06
N THR A 79 0.82 -25.77 -1.04
CA THR A 79 0.84 -26.53 -2.30
C THR A 79 2.23 -27.05 -2.65
N ASN A 80 2.41 -28.37 -2.58
CA ASN A 80 3.68 -29.05 -2.87
C ASN A 80 3.91 -29.34 -4.37
N SER A 81 2.96 -29.06 -5.26
CA SER A 81 3.11 -29.34 -6.69
C SER A 81 3.70 -28.14 -7.46
N VAL A 82 4.64 -28.40 -8.37
CA VAL A 82 5.36 -27.39 -9.16
C VAL A 82 4.46 -26.62 -10.17
N PRO A 83 3.52 -27.26 -10.89
CA PRO A 83 2.69 -26.54 -11.87
C PRO A 83 1.68 -25.59 -11.23
N GLN A 84 1.15 -25.94 -10.05
CA GLN A 84 0.25 -25.05 -9.31
C GLN A 84 0.99 -23.83 -8.76
N LYS A 85 2.29 -23.96 -8.44
CA LYS A 85 3.13 -22.83 -8.02
C LYS A 85 3.35 -21.82 -9.13
N GLU A 86 3.53 -22.24 -10.38
CA GLU A 86 3.74 -21.33 -11.51
C GLU A 86 2.48 -20.52 -11.82
N ASN A 87 1.33 -21.19 -11.92
CA ASN A 87 0.04 -20.50 -12.14
C ASN A 87 -0.33 -19.58 -10.97
N PHE A 88 -0.03 -20.01 -9.74
CA PHE A 88 -0.19 -19.17 -8.56
C PHE A 88 0.73 -17.95 -8.62
N ASN A 89 2.04 -18.13 -8.87
CA ASN A 89 2.99 -17.03 -8.99
C ASN A 89 2.63 -16.05 -10.12
N ALA A 90 2.15 -16.55 -11.26
CA ALA A 90 1.67 -15.71 -12.35
C ALA A 90 0.45 -14.87 -11.94
N SER A 91 -0.51 -15.50 -11.25
CA SER A 91 -1.68 -14.81 -10.68
C SER A 91 -1.30 -13.83 -9.58
N MET A 92 -0.25 -14.11 -8.81
CA MET A 92 0.24 -13.22 -7.76
C MET A 92 1.07 -12.07 -8.31
N SER A 93 1.74 -12.24 -9.46
CA SER A 93 2.45 -11.17 -10.16
C SER A 93 1.49 -10.08 -10.60
N SER A 94 0.32 -10.43 -11.14
CA SER A 94 -0.68 -9.42 -11.53
C SER A 94 -1.27 -8.68 -10.32
N VAL A 95 -1.43 -9.34 -9.18
CA VAL A 95 -1.82 -8.69 -7.92
C VAL A 95 -0.73 -7.72 -7.45
N HIS A 96 0.55 -8.08 -7.56
CA HIS A 96 1.66 -7.18 -7.21
C HIS A 96 1.67 -5.91 -8.07
N VAL A 97 1.48 -6.06 -9.40
CA VAL A 97 1.36 -4.92 -10.32
C VAL A 97 0.21 -3.98 -9.93
N SER A 98 -0.89 -4.51 -9.39
CA SER A 98 -2.01 -3.68 -8.92
C SER A 98 -1.64 -2.77 -7.74
N VAL A 99 -0.68 -3.16 -6.90
CA VAL A 99 -0.18 -2.32 -5.80
C VAL A 99 0.62 -1.15 -6.37
N GLU A 100 1.46 -1.40 -7.38
CA GLU A 100 2.24 -0.35 -8.06
C GLU A 100 1.33 0.68 -8.73
N TRP A 101 0.20 0.25 -9.31
CA TRP A 101 -0.80 1.18 -9.83
C TRP A 101 -1.35 2.13 -8.76
N GLY A 102 -1.50 1.67 -7.51
CA GLY A 102 -1.96 2.53 -6.40
C GLY A 102 -1.00 3.67 -6.11
N PHE A 103 0.31 3.38 -6.06
CA PHE A 103 1.35 4.39 -5.92
C PHE A 103 1.39 5.34 -7.13
N GLY A 104 1.30 4.78 -8.34
CA GLY A 104 1.28 5.56 -9.58
C GLY A 104 0.07 6.50 -9.69
N LEU A 105 -1.09 6.15 -9.12
CA LEU A 105 -2.25 7.04 -9.07
C LEU A 105 -1.98 8.29 -8.22
N ILE A 106 -1.28 8.15 -7.09
CA ILE A 106 -0.91 9.29 -6.25
C ILE A 106 -0.02 10.25 -7.03
N GLU A 107 1.04 9.74 -7.67
CA GLU A 107 1.97 10.56 -8.46
C GLU A 107 1.28 11.22 -9.66
N LYS A 108 0.39 10.48 -10.33
CA LYS A 108 -0.38 10.97 -11.47
C LYS A 108 -1.33 12.12 -11.12
N TYR A 109 -2.06 12.02 -10.00
CA TYR A 109 -3.03 13.05 -9.62
C TYR A 109 -2.37 14.24 -8.91
N TRP A 110 -1.28 13.99 -8.18
CA TRP A 110 -0.67 14.97 -7.28
C TRP A 110 0.79 15.21 -7.65
N ALA A 111 1.01 15.99 -8.71
CA ALA A 111 2.34 16.30 -9.24
C ALA A 111 3.30 16.93 -8.20
N PHE A 112 2.78 17.54 -7.14
CA PHE A 112 3.62 18.06 -6.04
C PHE A 112 4.32 16.95 -5.24
N CYS A 113 3.84 15.70 -5.28
CA CYS A 113 4.48 14.54 -4.66
C CYS A 113 5.67 14.00 -5.46
N ASP A 114 5.75 14.29 -6.75
CA ASP A 114 6.82 13.83 -7.66
C ASP A 114 7.80 14.96 -8.06
N TYR A 115 7.53 16.20 -7.65
CA TYR A 115 8.35 17.34 -8.02
C TYR A 115 9.62 17.46 -7.15
N HIS A 116 10.60 16.58 -7.40
CA HIS A 116 11.87 16.48 -6.66
C HIS A 116 12.64 17.80 -6.51
N LYS A 117 12.49 18.74 -7.46
CA LYS A 117 13.15 20.06 -7.40
C LYS A 117 12.60 20.98 -6.30
N ASN A 118 11.37 20.74 -5.84
CA ASN A 118 10.74 21.52 -4.77
C ASN A 118 10.63 20.75 -3.46
N LEU A 119 10.62 19.43 -3.51
CA LEU A 119 10.56 18.59 -2.31
C LEU A 119 11.88 18.65 -1.55
N LYS A 120 11.93 19.55 -0.57
CA LYS A 120 13.08 19.73 0.31
C LYS A 120 12.81 19.08 1.66
N LEU A 121 13.42 17.93 1.88
CA LEU A 121 13.41 17.26 3.18
C LEU A 121 13.98 18.20 4.25
N TRP A 122 13.40 18.16 5.45
CA TRP A 122 13.73 19.03 6.59
C TRP A 122 13.34 20.51 6.47
N ILE A 123 12.94 20.97 5.28
CA ILE A 123 12.43 22.34 5.07
C ILE A 123 10.91 22.33 4.93
N GLN A 124 10.37 21.29 4.30
CA GLN A 124 8.94 21.11 4.07
C GLN A 124 8.45 19.81 4.69
N PRO A 125 7.17 19.73 5.09
CA PRO A 125 6.55 18.51 5.60
C PRO A 125 6.21 17.56 4.43
N VAL A 126 7.21 17.14 3.66
CA VAL A 126 7.08 16.29 2.47
C VAL A 126 6.33 15.00 2.76
N GLY A 127 6.53 14.42 3.95
CA GLY A 127 5.81 13.21 4.33
C GLY A 127 4.30 13.43 4.52
N VAL A 128 3.91 14.59 5.06
CA VAL A 128 2.50 14.96 5.24
C VAL A 128 1.83 15.17 3.88
N TYR A 129 2.54 15.79 2.92
CA TYR A 129 2.03 15.96 1.57
C TYR A 129 1.63 14.63 0.94
N TYR A 130 2.47 13.61 1.11
CA TYR A 130 2.20 12.27 0.58
C TYR A 130 1.00 11.60 1.28
N SER A 131 0.90 11.71 2.60
CA SER A 131 -0.25 11.20 3.36
C SER A 131 -1.57 11.85 2.96
N VAL A 132 -1.57 13.18 2.76
CA VAL A 132 -2.74 13.93 2.29
C VAL A 132 -3.09 13.52 0.86
N ALA A 133 -2.10 13.42 -0.02
CA ALA A 133 -2.30 12.98 -1.40
C ALA A 133 -2.93 11.57 -1.47
N CYS A 134 -2.51 10.65 -0.60
CA CYS A 134 -3.12 9.33 -0.48
C CYS A 134 -4.62 9.39 -0.13
N ILE A 135 -4.99 10.18 0.89
CA ILE A 135 -6.40 10.37 1.28
C ILE A 135 -7.21 10.96 0.12
N LEU A 136 -6.68 11.98 -0.54
CA LEU A 136 -7.35 12.62 -1.67
C LEU A 136 -7.48 11.68 -2.87
N THR A 137 -6.49 10.80 -3.11
CA THR A 137 -6.57 9.76 -4.14
C THR A 137 -7.71 8.77 -3.86
N ASN A 138 -7.90 8.37 -2.61
CA ASN A 138 -9.02 7.50 -2.23
C ASN A 138 -10.37 8.19 -2.45
N VAL A 139 -10.50 9.46 -2.05
CA VAL A 139 -11.72 10.26 -2.29
C VAL A 139 -11.99 10.40 -3.79
N HIS A 140 -10.97 10.73 -4.57
CA HIS A 140 -11.08 10.86 -6.03
C HIS A 140 -11.48 9.53 -6.69
N THR A 141 -10.92 8.42 -6.22
CA THR A 141 -11.28 7.06 -6.65
C THR A 141 -12.76 6.76 -6.36
N CYS A 142 -13.26 7.10 -5.17
CA CYS A 142 -14.68 6.97 -4.84
C CYS A 142 -15.58 7.86 -5.72
N MET A 143 -15.19 9.11 -5.98
CA MET A 143 -15.97 10.04 -6.79
C MET A 143 -16.04 9.66 -8.26
N ASN A 144 -14.96 9.10 -8.81
CA ASN A 144 -14.92 8.64 -10.20
C ASN A 144 -15.59 7.28 -10.41
N GLY A 145 -16.03 6.62 -9.34
CA GLY A 145 -16.66 5.30 -9.40
C GLY A 145 -15.66 4.16 -9.64
N GLY A 146 -14.36 4.40 -9.44
CA GLY A 146 -13.33 3.38 -9.63
C GLY A 146 -11.97 3.92 -10.06
N ASN A 147 -11.02 2.99 -10.17
CA ASN A 147 -9.72 3.17 -10.77
C ASN A 147 -9.27 1.85 -11.44
N GLN A 148 -8.05 1.85 -12.00
CA GLN A 148 -7.50 0.69 -12.70
C GLN A 148 -7.47 -0.59 -11.85
N ILE A 149 -7.32 -0.47 -10.53
CA ILE A 149 -7.32 -1.62 -9.60
C ILE A 149 -8.74 -2.17 -9.42
N SER A 150 -9.72 -1.30 -9.19
CA SER A 150 -11.11 -1.73 -9.04
C SER A 150 -11.65 -2.38 -10.30
N ASP A 151 -11.24 -1.89 -11.48
CA ASP A 151 -11.63 -2.46 -12.78
C ASP A 151 -11.01 -3.85 -12.98
N PHE A 152 -9.76 -4.03 -12.53
CA PHE A 152 -9.06 -5.30 -12.58
C PHE A 152 -9.73 -6.37 -11.71
N PHE A 153 -10.11 -6.03 -10.47
CA PHE A 153 -10.75 -6.97 -9.54
C PHE A 153 -12.28 -7.01 -9.64
N LYS A 154 -12.91 -6.07 -10.34
CA LYS A 154 -14.37 -5.94 -10.53
C LYS A 154 -15.15 -5.87 -9.21
N ILE A 155 -14.67 -5.06 -8.26
CA ILE A 155 -15.29 -4.89 -6.94
C ILE A 155 -15.93 -3.50 -6.84
N SER A 156 -17.10 -3.43 -6.22
CA SER A 156 -17.81 -2.17 -5.98
C SER A 156 -17.09 -1.30 -4.94
N LEU A 157 -17.08 0.00 -5.18
CA LEU A 157 -16.47 0.97 -4.29
C LEU A 157 -17.48 1.56 -3.31
N PRO A 158 -17.05 1.95 -2.10
CA PRO A 158 -17.84 2.81 -1.24
C PRO A 158 -17.98 4.19 -1.88
N SER A 159 -19.05 4.90 -1.52
CA SER A 159 -19.16 6.33 -1.81
C SER A 159 -18.09 7.14 -1.08
N ALA A 160 -17.80 8.34 -1.57
CA ALA A 160 -16.84 9.23 -0.90
C ALA A 160 -17.28 9.58 0.53
N GLN A 161 -18.60 9.70 0.75
CA GLN A 161 -19.17 9.93 2.07
C GLN A 161 -18.92 8.72 2.99
N GLU A 162 -19.25 7.51 2.55
CA GLU A 162 -19.00 6.29 3.33
C GLU A 162 -17.52 6.12 3.65
N TYR A 163 -16.62 6.39 2.71
CA TYR A 163 -15.18 6.35 2.94
C TYR A 163 -14.73 7.35 4.02
N LEU A 164 -15.18 8.60 3.96
CA LEU A 164 -14.80 9.62 4.94
C LEU A 164 -15.43 9.41 6.32
N HIS A 165 -16.60 8.79 6.39
CA HIS A 165 -17.26 8.44 7.65
C HIS A 165 -16.82 7.09 8.22
N SER A 166 -16.29 6.20 7.39
CA SER A 166 -15.60 5.02 7.87
C SER A 166 -14.34 5.48 8.60
N ALA A 167 -14.25 5.19 9.90
CA ALA A 167 -13.11 5.59 10.70
C ALA A 167 -11.82 5.12 9.99
N PRO A 168 -10.82 6.01 9.80
CA PRO A 168 -9.56 5.57 9.23
C PRO A 168 -8.99 4.49 10.14
N LEU A 169 -8.49 3.38 9.58
CA LEU A 169 -7.65 2.41 10.29
C LEU A 169 -6.26 3.00 10.63
N LEU A 170 -6.19 4.31 10.82
CA LEU A 170 -5.01 5.07 11.23
C LEU A 170 -5.02 5.16 12.75
N ASN A 171 -4.56 4.09 13.42
CA ASN A 171 -4.03 4.15 14.78
C ASN A 171 -2.84 3.19 14.89
#